data_AF-A0A127VFB2-F1
#
_entry.id   AF-A0A127VFB2-F1
#
_cell.length_a   1.000
_cell.length_b   1.000
_cell.length_c   1.000
_cell.angle_alpha   90.00
_cell.angle_beta   90.00
_cell.angle_gamma   90.00
#
_symmetry.space_group_name_H-M   'P 1'
#
loop_
_entity.id
_entity.type
_entity.pdbx_description
1 polymer ?
#
loop_
_entity_poly.entity_id
_entity_poly.type
_entity_poly.pdbx_seq_one_letter_code
_entity_poly.pdbx_strand_id
1 'polypeptide(L)'
;MQASLKLHLYKQKTYTDGTHPVLLQYIIEGRVKRKVLTRCKLDDWDIKNNKVKTKVQNSARINNFLTTEFVELQLKSGDFFMLLINY
;
A
#
# COMPACT_ATOMS: atom_id res chain seq x y z
N MET A 1 -17.51 6.93 10.07
CA MET A 1 -16.10 7.13 9.67
C MET A 1 -15.69 5.99 8.74
N GLN A 2 -15.36 6.27 7.48
CA GLN A 2 -14.92 5.22 6.54
C GLN A 2 -13.39 5.20 6.49
N ALA A 3 -12.78 4.22 7.16
CA ALA A 3 -11.36 3.94 6.99
C ALA A 3 -11.17 3.28 5.61
N SER A 4 -10.79 4.06 4.60
CA SER A 4 -10.45 3.53 3.28
C SER A 4 -8.95 3.25 3.24
N LEU A 5 -8.58 1.98 3.11
CA LEU A 5 -7.20 1.52 2.92
C LEU A 5 -6.99 1.13 1.45
N LYS A 6 -5.94 1.63 0.82
CA LYS A 6 -5.65 1.40 -0.61
C LYS A 6 -4.17 1.22 -0.87
N LEU A 7 -3.79 0.08 -1.43
CA LEU A 7 -2.48 -0.17 -2.00
C LEU A 7 -2.48 0.19 -3.48
N HIS A 8 -1.52 1.02 -3.93
CA HIS A 8 -1.39 1.36 -5.35
C HIS A 8 0.00 1.89 -5.71
N LEU A 9 0.37 1.79 -7.00
CA LEU A 9 1.55 2.44 -7.55
C LEU A 9 1.27 3.93 -7.81
N TYR A 10 2.12 4.81 -7.27
CA TYR A 10 1.96 6.26 -7.44
C TYR A 10 2.75 6.77 -8.65
N LYS A 11 2.02 7.05 -9.73
CA LYS A 11 2.60 7.36 -11.05
C LYS A 11 3.13 8.80 -11.19
N GLN A 12 2.71 9.71 -10.31
CA GLN A 12 3.09 11.13 -10.40
C GLN A 12 4.51 11.41 -9.88
N LYS A 13 5.09 10.48 -9.09
CA LYS A 13 6.47 10.58 -8.63
C LYS A 13 7.31 9.50 -9.29
N THR A 14 8.41 9.94 -9.90
CA THR A 14 9.40 9.07 -10.54
C THR A 14 10.75 9.39 -9.93
N TYR A 15 11.49 8.36 -9.53
CA TYR A 15 12.86 8.50 -9.05
C TYR A 15 13.84 8.48 -10.23
N THR A 16 15.10 8.84 -9.97
CA THR A 16 16.15 8.93 -11.00
C THR A 16 16.43 7.61 -11.72
N ASP A 17 16.11 6.48 -11.09
CA ASP A 17 16.21 5.12 -11.63
C ASP A 17 14.99 4.69 -12.48
N GLY A 18 14.03 5.60 -12.69
CA GLY A 18 12.79 5.33 -13.41
C GLY A 18 11.77 4.50 -12.61
N THR A 19 11.98 4.32 -11.30
CA THR A 19 11.01 3.62 -10.44
C THR A 19 9.97 4.57 -9.88
N HIS A 20 8.82 4.01 -9.54
CA HIS A 20 7.70 4.68 -8.91
C HIS A 20 7.46 4.09 -7.52
N PRO A 21 7.06 4.89 -6.53
CA PRO A 21 6.76 4.37 -5.20
C PRO A 21 5.43 3.61 -5.19
N VAL A 22 5.43 2.45 -4.54
CA VAL A 22 4.22 1.72 -4.15
C VAL A 22 3.78 2.25 -2.80
N LEU A 23 2.56 2.82 -2.76
CA LEU A 23 2.00 3.48 -1.61
C LEU A 23 0.88 2.66 -0.99
N LEU A 24 0.89 2.63 0.34
CA LEU A 24 -0.26 2.27 1.14
C LEU A 24 -0.90 3.56 1.68
N GLN A 25 -2.08 3.87 1.17
CA GLN A 25 -2.84 5.06 1.52
C GLN A 25 -3.99 4.67 2.45
N TYR A 26 -4.16 5.43 3.53
CA TYR A 26 -5.26 5.24 4.47
C TYR A 26 -5.83 6.57 4.93
N ILE A 27 -7.13 6.58 5.24
CA ILE A 27 -7.83 7.78 5.74
C ILE A 27 -8.12 7.60 7.22
N ILE A 28 -7.60 8.50 8.04
CA ILE A 28 -7.89 8.57 9.48
C ILE A 28 -8.42 9.96 9.76
N GLU A 29 -9.59 10.07 10.37
CA GLU A 29 -10.20 11.35 10.77
C GLU A 29 -10.29 12.36 9.60
N GLY A 30 -10.63 11.87 8.41
CA GLY A 30 -10.73 12.69 7.19
C GLY A 30 -9.38 13.11 6.58
N ARG A 31 -8.25 12.74 7.18
CA ARG A 31 -6.90 13.05 6.68
C ARG A 31 -6.31 11.87 5.94
N VAL A 32 -5.81 12.12 4.73
CA VAL A 32 -5.12 11.11 3.92
C VAL A 32 -3.68 10.96 4.41
N LYS A 33 -3.36 9.79 4.95
CA LYS A 33 -2.00 9.39 5.28
C LYS A 33 -1.47 8.41 4.24
N ARG A 34 -0.17 8.46 3.97
CA ARG A 34 0.50 7.66 2.94
C ARG A 34 1.78 7.08 3.52
N LYS A 35 2.00 5.78 3.34
CA LYS A 35 3.25 5.08 3.65
C LYS A 35 3.84 4.54 2.35
N VAL A 36 5.12 4.83 2.08
CA VAL A 36 5.85 4.22 0.97
C VAL A 36 6.34 2.86 1.46
N LEU A 37 5.98 1.79 0.76
CA LEU A 37 6.40 0.42 1.13
C LEU A 37 7.60 -0.04 0.30
N THR A 38 7.52 0.14 -1.01
CA THR A 38 8.59 -0.26 -1.94
C THR A 38 8.56 0.62 -3.18
N ARG A 39 9.40 0.31 -4.17
CA ARG A 39 9.45 0.98 -5.47
C ARG A 39 9.53 -0.08 -6.58
N CYS A 40 8.89 0.20 -7.70
CA CYS A 40 9.06 -0.62 -8.91
C CYS A 40 8.83 0.22 -10.17
N LYS A 41 9.28 -0.29 -11.32
CA LYS A 41 8.98 0.34 -12.61
C LYS A 41 7.51 0.17 -12.95
N LEU A 42 6.99 1.07 -13.79
CA LEU A 42 5.60 1.02 -14.23
C LEU A 42 5.26 -0.32 -14.92
N ASP A 43 6.19 -0.82 -15.74
CA ASP A 43 6.04 -2.07 -16.50
C ASP A 43 6.07 -3.33 -15.64
N ASP A 44 6.57 -3.21 -14.41
CA ASP A 44 6.70 -4.28 -13.44
C ASP A 44 5.48 -4.38 -12.52
N TRP A 45 4.57 -3.40 -12.58
CA TRP A 45 3.35 -3.38 -11.80
C TRP A 45 2.17 -3.98 -12.55
N ASP A 46 1.45 -4.88 -11.88
CA ASP A 46 0.17 -5.42 -12.33
C ASP A 46 -0.97 -4.55 -11.80
N ILE A 47 -1.49 -3.68 -12.67
CA ILE A 47 -2.56 -2.73 -12.33
C ILE A 47 -3.86 -3.47 -11.97
N LYS A 48 -4.14 -4.61 -12.60
CA LYS A 48 -5.39 -5.35 -12.38
C LYS A 48 -5.41 -5.97 -10.99
N ASN A 49 -4.28 -6.50 -10.55
CA ASN A 49 -4.15 -7.22 -9.28
C ASN A 49 -3.49 -6.41 -8.17
N ASN A 50 -3.09 -5.16 -8.42
CA ASN A 50 -2.35 -4.29 -7.50
C ASN A 50 -1.14 -4.97 -6.83
N LYS A 51 -0.34 -5.66 -7.64
CA LYS A 51 0.84 -6.39 -7.18
C LYS A 51 2.00 -6.26 -8.15
N VAL A 52 3.20 -6.64 -7.73
CA VAL A 52 4.35 -6.75 -8.64
C VAL A 52 4.19 -8.00 -9.50
N LYS A 53 4.46 -7.88 -10.81
CA LYS A 53 4.38 -8.98 -11.77
C LYS A 53 5.34 -10.10 -11.40
N THR A 54 4.95 -11.34 -11.66
CA THR A 54 5.74 -12.55 -11.31
C THR A 54 7.10 -12.60 -12.00
N LYS A 55 7.23 -12.00 -13.20
CA LYS A 55 8.49 -11.90 -13.96
C LYS A 55 9.60 -11.11 -13.25
N VAL A 56 9.25 -10.30 -12.25
CA VAL A 56 10.20 -9.46 -11.53
C VAL A 56 10.94 -10.32 -10.51
N GLN A 57 12.26 -10.15 -10.43
CA GLN A 57 13.06 -10.83 -9.43
C GLN A 57 12.55 -10.51 -8.02
N ASN A 58 12.46 -11.53 -7.16
CA ASN A 58 11.93 -11.42 -5.79
C ASN A 58 10.45 -10.96 -5.72
N SER A 59 9.68 -11.04 -6.81
CA SER A 59 8.26 -10.65 -6.84
C SER A 59 7.44 -11.31 -5.73
N ALA A 60 7.65 -12.60 -5.46
CA ALA A 60 6.97 -13.33 -4.39
C ALA A 60 7.22 -12.70 -3.02
N ARG A 61 8.48 -12.39 -2.69
CA ARG A 61 8.86 -11.75 -1.42
C ARG A 61 8.26 -10.34 -1.31
N ILE A 62 8.33 -9.56 -2.38
CA ILE A 62 7.77 -8.20 -2.41
C ILE A 62 6.25 -8.25 -2.21
N ASN A 63 5.56 -9.11 -2.95
CA ASN A 63 4.11 -9.24 -2.84
C ASN A 63 3.67 -9.73 -1.46
N ASN A 64 4.39 -10.67 -0.86
CA ASN A 64 4.15 -11.09 0.52
C ASN A 64 4.32 -9.94 1.50
N PHE A 65 5.41 -9.17 1.39
CA PHE A 65 5.63 -7.98 2.21
C PHE A 65 4.50 -6.95 2.08
N LEU A 66 4.07 -6.64 0.85
CA LEU A 66 2.95 -5.73 0.59
C LEU A 66 1.64 -6.23 1.22
N THR A 67 1.40 -7.54 1.17
CA THR A 67 0.20 -8.17 1.73
C THR A 67 0.22 -8.10 3.25
N THR A 68 1.35 -8.45 3.88
CA THR A 68 1.51 -8.37 5.34
C THR A 68 1.29 -6.95 5.85
N GLU A 69 1.94 -5.96 5.24
CA GLU A 69 1.79 -4.54 5.62
C GLU A 69 0.35 -4.03 5.45
N PHE A 70 -0.33 -4.48 4.39
CA PHE A 70 -1.75 -4.16 4.18
C PHE A 70 -2.62 -4.75 5.29
N VAL A 71 -2.46 -6.03 5.61
CA VAL A 71 -3.23 -6.72 6.65
C VAL A 71 -2.97 -6.13 8.03
N GLU A 72 -1.70 -5.86 8.38
CA GLU A 72 -1.35 -5.24 9.66
C GLU A 72 -2.03 -3.87 9.86
N LEU A 73 -2.05 -3.04 8.81
CA LEU A 73 -2.70 -1.74 8.87
C LEU A 73 -4.22 -1.83 8.86
N GLN A 74 -4.78 -2.83 8.16
CA GLN A 74 -6.20 -3.12 8.22
C GLN A 74 -6.63 -3.50 9.64
N LEU A 75 -5.91 -4.40 10.30
CA LEU A 75 -6.18 -4.80 11.68
C LEU A 75 -6.05 -3.62 12.65
N LYS A 76 -4.95 -2.86 12.58
CA LYS A 76 -4.76 -1.65 13.40
C LYS A 76 -5.87 -0.62 13.20
N SER A 77 -6.36 -0.45 11.97
CA SER A 77 -7.46 0.47 11.70
C SER A 77 -8.79 -0.01 12.33
N GLY A 78 -9.03 -1.33 12.36
CA GLY A 78 -10.16 -1.94 13.04
C GLY A 78 -10.04 -1.82 14.57
N ASP A 79 -8.87 -2.12 15.13
CA ASP A 79 -8.61 -2.01 16.57
C ASP A 79 -8.73 -0.56 17.05
N PHE A 80 -8.21 0.40 16.27
CA PHE A 80 -8.37 1.83 16.58
C PHE A 80 -9.84 2.26 16.56
N PHE A 81 -10.63 1.70 15.64
CA PHE A 81 -12.07 1.95 15.59
C PHE A 81 -12.80 1.34 16.80
N MET A 82 -12.42 0.15 17.24
CA MET A 82 -12.98 -0.50 18.43
C MET A 82 -12.61 0.25 19.72
N LEU A 83 -11.40 0.82 19.81
CA LEU A 83 -11.00 1.65 20.94
C LEU A 83 -11.80 2.96 21.00
N LEU A 84 -12.15 3.56 19.86
CA LEU A 84 -12.89 4.83 19.83
C LEU A 84 -14.39 4.70 20.11
N ILE A 85 -14.99 3.51 20.01
CA ILE A 85 -16.42 3.29 20.32
C ILE A 85 -16.64 3.02 21.82
N ASN A 86 -15.60 2.59 22.55
CA ASN A 86 -15.69 2.23 23.96
C ASN A 86 -15.33 3.37 24.94
N TYR A 87 -15.23 4.61 24.46
CA TYR A 87 -15.06 5.84 25.25
C TYR A 87 -16.11 6.87 24.83
#